data_AF-A0A8H6ZG67-F1
#
_entry.id   AF-A0A8H6ZG67-F1
#
_cell.length_a   1.000
_cell.length_b   1.000
_cell.length_c   1.000
_cell.angle_alpha   90.00
_cell.angle_beta   90.00
_cell.angle_gamma   90.00
#
_symmetry.space_group_name_H-M   'P 1'
#
loop_
_entity.id
_entity.type
_entity.pdbx_description
1 polymer ?
#
loop_
_entity_poly.entity_id
_entity_poly.type
_entity_poly.pdbx_seq_one_letter_code
_entity_poly.pdbx_strand_id
1 'polypeptide(L)'
;MGGSAFSAILPASAFPRIPPEVYHALKARLTPRLQSLYSIVSTPYEAPEKADHGDLDFLVCGPLDSAIMEVPHSDMQALLNATHVVPMLGNRTSSYALRIEHGEWAALGHGPEEEEARRQAKADGQDEMFSQVDVHIPHPPHPPFDLCDDMGEIMQYIGLSMSRWEAGFQTKREIFEWVATSSLFDPARFKTEGQGIKKVKPERKMYAQFVEWVKEQQQHETGGDAGTRGMEKEEQIQHALKYFGKKEEWDVIEREVTDKARLKEGFSGTKVREWARLPVEQWKDLKNIMDEVRASVGGEPGILKILNEQGEEGIKEQVLWAKEKLGVTVVEKDVSEVTTTLEEVTIN
;
A
#
# COMPACT_ATOMS: atom_id res chain seq x y z
N MET A 1 4.28 9.55 22.52
CA MET A 1 4.59 8.16 22.09
C MET A 1 4.83 8.20 20.60
N GLY A 2 6.01 7.76 20.16
CA GLY A 2 6.59 7.92 18.82
C GLY A 2 8.12 8.00 18.97
N GLY A 3 8.90 7.53 17.99
CA GLY A 3 10.37 7.58 18.05
C GLY A 3 11.08 6.39 18.71
N SER A 4 10.45 5.21 18.79
CA SER A 4 11.04 4.03 19.47
C SER A 4 11.48 2.92 18.52
N ALA A 5 11.49 3.13 17.21
CA ALA A 5 11.81 2.07 16.25
C ALA A 5 13.25 1.55 16.41
N PHE A 6 14.13 2.41 16.92
CA PHE A 6 15.56 2.14 17.06
C PHE A 6 15.95 1.67 18.47
N SER A 7 15.01 1.38 19.37
CA SER A 7 15.30 1.05 20.78
C SER A 7 16.19 -0.18 20.98
N ALA A 8 16.30 -1.04 19.95
CA ALA A 8 17.18 -2.20 19.98
C ALA A 8 18.66 -1.88 19.68
N ILE A 9 18.94 -0.72 19.07
CA ILE A 9 20.29 -0.36 18.60
C ILE A 9 20.79 0.99 19.14
N LEU A 10 19.90 1.88 19.56
CA LEU A 10 20.21 3.20 20.09
C LEU A 10 19.36 3.47 21.34
N PRO A 11 19.89 4.21 22.34
CA PRO A 11 19.11 4.59 23.51
C PRO A 11 18.07 5.65 23.14
N ALA A 12 17.02 5.77 23.96
CA ALA A 12 15.92 6.70 23.71
C ALA A 12 16.38 8.17 23.67
N SER A 13 17.45 8.53 24.38
CA SER A 13 18.02 9.88 24.38
C SER A 13 18.69 10.29 23.07
N ALA A 14 18.96 9.34 22.17
CA ALA A 14 19.40 9.65 20.81
C ALA A 14 18.26 10.26 19.95
N PHE A 15 17.00 10.14 20.40
CA PHE A 15 15.81 10.62 19.68
C PHE A 15 15.03 11.63 20.52
N PRO A 16 15.49 12.90 20.60
CA PRO A 16 14.79 13.92 21.36
C PRO A 16 13.42 14.25 20.77
N ARG A 17 12.53 14.78 21.61
CA ARG A 17 11.21 15.27 21.17
C ARG A 17 11.39 16.48 20.27
N ILE A 18 10.72 16.48 19.11
CA ILE A 18 10.89 17.46 18.04
C ILE A 18 9.89 18.61 18.24
N PRO A 19 10.33 19.87 18.38
CA PRO A 19 9.45 21.03 18.44
C PRO A 19 8.66 21.24 17.13
N PRO A 20 7.48 21.90 17.16
CA PRO A 20 6.63 22.06 15.97
C PRO A 20 7.34 22.73 14.77
N GLU A 21 8.10 23.80 14.98
CA GLU A 21 8.81 24.51 13.92
C GLU A 21 9.88 23.63 13.26
N VAL A 22 10.58 22.82 14.08
CA VAL A 22 11.56 21.84 13.59
C VAL A 22 10.86 20.72 12.82
N TYR A 23 9.74 20.22 13.34
CA TYR A 23 8.94 19.19 12.69
C TYR A 23 8.44 19.66 11.32
N HIS A 24 7.91 20.88 11.22
CA HIS A 24 7.46 21.47 9.96
C HIS A 24 8.61 21.70 8.98
N ALA A 25 9.77 22.17 9.45
CA ALA A 25 10.95 22.32 8.62
C ALA A 25 11.46 20.97 8.08
N LEU A 26 11.47 19.93 8.92
CA LEU A 26 11.83 18.56 8.54
C LEU A 26 10.85 18.02 7.48
N LYS A 27 9.54 18.17 7.72
CA LYS A 27 8.47 17.81 6.77
C LYS A 27 8.64 18.51 5.42
N ALA A 28 8.83 19.84 5.43
CA ALA A 28 9.03 20.63 4.22
C ALA A 28 10.30 20.24 3.45
N ARG A 29 11.37 19.86 4.16
CA ARG A 29 12.64 19.41 3.57
C ARG A 29 12.54 18.03 2.92
N LEU A 30 11.78 17.10 3.51
CA LEU A 30 11.74 15.70 3.07
C LEU A 30 10.65 15.43 2.02
N THR A 31 9.53 16.15 2.08
CA THR A 31 8.42 16.00 1.11
C THR A 31 8.88 16.03 -0.35
N PRO A 32 9.60 17.06 -0.85
CA PRO A 32 10.01 17.11 -2.25
C PRO A 32 11.02 16.03 -2.64
N ARG A 33 11.79 15.50 -1.67
CA ARG A 33 12.71 14.38 -1.92
C ARG A 33 11.92 13.10 -2.14
N LEU A 34 10.92 12.82 -1.32
CA LEU A 34 10.06 11.65 -1.51
C LEU A 34 9.23 11.76 -2.79
N GLN A 35 8.81 12.97 -3.16
CA GLN A 35 8.10 13.24 -4.42
C GLN A 35 8.97 12.99 -5.66
N SER A 36 10.30 12.92 -5.54
CA SER A 36 11.16 12.52 -6.65
C SER A 36 11.16 11.01 -6.89
N LEU A 37 10.55 10.22 -6.00
CA LEU A 37 10.48 8.76 -6.09
C LEU A 37 9.05 8.23 -6.20
N TYR A 38 8.08 8.95 -5.62
CA TYR A 38 6.68 8.53 -5.53
C TYR A 38 5.74 9.59 -6.07
N SER A 39 4.65 9.16 -6.72
CA SER A 39 3.59 10.05 -7.19
C SER A 39 2.71 10.56 -6.05
N ILE A 40 2.54 9.75 -4.99
CA ILE A 40 1.77 10.12 -3.80
C ILE A 40 2.73 10.20 -2.62
N VAL A 41 2.74 11.36 -1.96
CA VAL A 41 3.47 11.60 -0.70
C VAL A 41 2.56 12.42 0.19
N SER A 42 2.18 11.87 1.34
CA SER A 42 1.32 12.51 2.32
C SER A 42 1.84 12.29 3.73
N THR A 43 1.39 13.11 4.66
CA THR A 43 1.67 12.99 6.09
C THR A 43 0.34 13.09 6.84
N PRO A 44 0.11 12.31 7.90
CA PRO A 44 -1.05 12.52 8.76
C PRO A 44 -1.10 13.95 9.30
N TYR A 45 -2.29 14.53 9.38
CA TYR A 45 -2.50 15.84 10.00
C TYR A 45 -2.07 15.84 11.46
N GLU A 46 -1.39 16.90 11.87
CA GLU A 46 -0.91 17.07 13.23
C GLU A 46 -2.07 17.44 14.16
N ALA A 47 -2.07 16.89 15.38
CA ALA A 47 -3.02 17.30 16.40
C ALA A 47 -2.64 18.70 16.92
N PRO A 48 -3.56 19.68 16.93
CA PRO A 48 -3.25 21.08 17.24
C PRO A 48 -2.73 21.28 18.67
N GLU A 49 -3.09 20.39 19.60
CA GLU A 49 -2.66 20.44 20.99
C GLU A 49 -1.24 19.89 21.24
N LYS A 50 -0.59 19.33 20.22
CA LYS A 50 0.67 18.61 20.40
C LYS A 50 1.83 19.60 20.51
N ALA A 51 2.40 19.71 21.72
CA ALA A 51 3.55 20.59 21.98
C ALA A 51 4.86 20.09 21.36
N ASP A 52 4.98 18.79 21.06
CA ASP A 52 6.17 18.18 20.48
C ASP A 52 5.87 16.85 19.75
N HIS A 53 6.80 16.38 18.93
CA HIS A 53 6.67 15.18 18.10
C HIS A 53 7.77 14.15 18.44
N GLY A 54 7.54 12.86 18.18
CA GLY A 54 8.56 11.82 18.40
C GLY A 54 9.23 11.34 17.13
N ASP A 55 8.50 11.49 16.04
CA ASP A 55 8.74 10.94 14.74
C ASP A 55 7.96 11.78 13.72
N LEU A 56 8.35 11.63 12.46
CA LEU A 56 7.65 12.16 11.29
C LEU A 56 7.21 11.00 10.40
N ASP A 57 5.90 10.81 10.28
CA ASP A 57 5.30 9.78 9.45
C ASP A 57 4.99 10.28 8.04
N PHE A 58 5.42 9.54 7.04
CA PHE A 58 5.03 9.68 5.64
C PHE A 58 4.26 8.46 5.16
N LEU A 59 3.21 8.70 4.39
CA LEU A 59 2.57 7.73 3.51
C LEU A 59 3.08 7.98 2.09
N VAL A 60 3.66 6.97 1.45
CA VAL A 60 4.12 7.08 0.05
C VAL A 60 3.52 5.97 -0.81
N CYS A 61 3.14 6.29 -2.04
CA CYS A 61 2.57 5.32 -2.98
C CYS A 61 2.89 5.67 -4.43
N GLY A 62 2.91 4.65 -5.29
CA GLY A 62 3.13 4.77 -6.73
C GLY A 62 4.55 5.20 -7.07
N PRO A 63 5.54 4.28 -7.07
CA PRO A 63 6.88 4.59 -7.58
C PRO A 63 6.81 5.23 -8.97
N LEU A 64 7.56 6.31 -9.19
CA LEU A 64 7.57 7.03 -10.47
C LEU A 64 8.21 6.19 -11.58
N ASP A 65 9.17 5.34 -11.24
CA ASP A 65 9.68 4.34 -12.17
C ASP A 65 8.72 3.15 -12.22
N SER A 66 7.94 3.07 -13.31
CA SER A 66 6.98 1.99 -13.55
C SER A 66 7.61 0.59 -13.64
N ALA A 67 8.94 0.49 -13.78
CA ALA A 67 9.65 -0.79 -13.81
C ALA A 67 9.87 -1.40 -12.42
N ILE A 68 9.75 -0.60 -11.35
CA ILE A 68 9.93 -1.06 -9.98
C ILE A 68 8.59 -1.13 -9.24
N MET A 69 8.39 -2.20 -8.49
CA MET A 69 7.23 -2.33 -7.59
C MET A 69 7.44 -1.59 -6.27
N GLU A 70 8.68 -1.46 -5.84
CA GLU A 70 9.07 -0.85 -4.57
C GLU A 70 10.46 -0.24 -4.72
N VAL A 71 10.68 0.93 -4.11
CA VAL A 71 11.99 1.57 -4.09
C VAL A 71 12.90 0.83 -3.09
N PRO A 72 14.11 0.42 -3.50
CA PRO A 72 15.06 -0.21 -2.58
C PRO A 72 15.35 0.66 -1.35
N HIS A 73 15.45 0.04 -0.16
CA HIS A 73 15.76 0.77 1.06
C HIS A 73 17.11 1.51 1.01
N SER A 74 18.07 1.03 0.22
CA SER A 74 19.36 1.71 -0.01
C SER A 74 19.15 3.09 -0.64
N ASP A 75 18.25 3.18 -1.60
CA ASP A 75 17.98 4.40 -2.36
C ASP A 75 17.21 5.39 -1.48
N MET A 76 16.24 4.88 -0.72
CA MET A 76 15.54 5.64 0.32
C MET A 76 16.50 6.16 1.39
N GLN A 77 17.42 5.33 1.87
CA GLN A 77 18.41 5.72 2.88
C GLN A 77 19.31 6.85 2.34
N ALA A 78 19.80 6.71 1.12
CA ALA A 78 20.64 7.70 0.46
C ALA A 78 19.89 9.02 0.25
N LEU A 79 18.65 8.96 -0.26
CA LEU A 79 17.80 10.13 -0.49
C LEU A 79 17.52 10.92 0.80
N LEU A 80 17.16 10.21 1.87
CA LEU A 80 16.86 10.82 3.16
C LEU A 80 18.13 11.23 3.93
N ASN A 81 19.31 10.79 3.47
CA ASN A 81 20.57 10.92 4.18
C ASN A 81 20.48 10.33 5.60
N ALA A 82 19.90 9.13 5.71
CA ALA A 82 19.68 8.45 6.98
C ALA A 82 20.90 7.63 7.41
N THR A 83 21.32 7.78 8.66
CA THR A 83 22.47 7.07 9.24
C THR A 83 22.10 5.63 9.59
N HIS A 84 20.89 5.42 10.12
CA HIS A 84 20.38 4.11 10.48
C HIS A 84 19.04 3.85 9.82
N VAL A 85 18.78 2.58 9.51
CA VAL A 85 17.53 2.12 8.91
C VAL A 85 17.07 0.86 9.62
N VAL A 86 15.80 0.81 10.00
CA VAL A 86 15.10 -0.41 10.38
C VAL A 86 14.13 -0.74 9.24
N PRO A 87 14.58 -1.54 8.24
CA PRO A 87 13.75 -1.87 7.10
C PRO A 87 12.68 -2.88 7.50
N MET A 88 11.52 -2.78 6.88
CA MET A 88 10.48 -3.79 6.96
C MET A 88 10.06 -4.21 5.56
N LEU A 89 10.29 -5.48 5.24
CA LEU A 89 9.91 -6.05 3.94
C LEU A 89 8.39 -6.25 3.83
N GLY A 90 7.81 -5.83 2.70
CA GLY A 90 6.37 -5.85 2.45
C GLY A 90 5.58 -4.86 3.32
N ASN A 91 4.31 -4.61 3.02
CA ASN A 91 3.25 -3.78 3.67
C ASN A 91 3.56 -3.15 5.03
N ARG A 92 4.54 -2.27 5.11
CA ARG A 92 5.07 -1.87 6.41
C ARG A 92 5.64 -0.47 6.36
N THR A 93 5.66 0.07 7.56
CA THR A 93 6.44 1.24 7.92
C THR A 93 7.89 0.81 8.08
N SER A 94 8.78 1.40 7.29
CA SER A 94 10.23 1.35 7.53
C SER A 94 10.66 2.63 8.22
N SER A 95 11.60 2.53 9.16
CA SER A 95 12.04 3.65 9.98
C SER A 95 13.46 4.07 9.62
N TYR A 96 13.68 5.37 9.55
CA TYR A 96 14.95 6.00 9.13
C TYR A 96 15.39 6.99 10.21
N ALA A 97 16.64 6.90 10.67
CA ALA A 97 17.22 7.82 11.63
C ALA A 97 18.05 8.87 10.88
N LEU A 98 17.57 10.10 10.86
CA LEU A 98 18.24 11.23 10.21
C LEU A 98 19.02 12.00 11.26
N ARG A 99 20.33 12.17 11.04
CA ARG A 99 21.19 12.92 11.95
C ARG A 99 20.71 14.37 12.09
N ILE A 100 20.68 14.87 13.32
CA ILE A 100 20.40 16.27 13.65
C ILE A 100 21.74 17.00 13.74
N GLU A 101 22.00 17.90 12.80
CA GLU A 101 23.25 18.66 12.78
C GLU A 101 23.26 19.76 13.84
N HIS A 102 24.46 20.11 14.32
CA HIS A 102 24.61 21.12 15.37
C HIS A 102 24.12 22.49 14.88
N GLY A 103 23.17 23.07 15.61
CA GLY A 103 22.54 24.35 15.29
C GLY A 103 21.38 24.25 14.29
N GLU A 104 20.97 23.05 13.87
CA GLU A 104 19.81 22.85 12.99
C GLU A 104 18.52 23.38 13.64
N TRP A 105 18.33 23.10 14.93
CA TRP A 105 17.15 23.59 15.67
C TRP A 105 17.35 25.04 16.10
N ALA A 106 18.59 25.44 16.44
CA ALA A 106 18.91 26.83 16.73
C ALA A 106 18.57 27.79 15.58
N ALA A 107 18.77 27.38 14.33
CA ALA A 107 18.38 28.14 13.15
C ALA A 107 16.86 28.36 13.05
N LEU A 108 16.06 27.58 13.76
CA LEU A 108 14.60 27.64 13.84
C LEU A 108 14.12 28.21 15.17
N GLY A 109 15.01 28.78 16.01
CA GLY A 109 14.67 29.37 17.29
C GLY A 109 14.68 28.41 18.49
N HIS A 110 15.04 27.14 18.29
CA HIS A 110 15.00 26.07 19.29
C HIS A 110 16.40 25.64 19.77
N GLY A 111 17.31 26.61 19.88
CA GLY A 111 18.71 26.36 20.29
C GLY A 111 18.83 25.83 21.73
N PRO A 112 18.13 26.42 22.73
CA PRO A 112 18.17 25.90 24.11
C PRO A 112 17.69 24.45 24.22
N GLU A 113 16.61 24.09 23.51
CA GLU A 113 16.05 22.74 23.45
C GLU A 113 17.05 21.76 22.81
N GLU A 114 17.76 22.20 21.76
CA GLU A 114 18.80 21.41 21.10
C GLU A 114 19.97 21.11 22.04
N GLU A 115 20.50 22.13 22.71
CA GLU A 115 21.64 21.99 23.63
C GLU A 115 21.28 21.09 24.82
N GLU A 116 20.06 21.22 25.35
CA GLU A 116 19.59 20.36 26.43
C GLU A 116 19.46 18.90 25.97
N ALA A 117 18.88 18.67 24.78
CA ALA A 117 18.79 17.34 24.18
C ALA A 117 20.19 16.72 23.97
N ARG A 118 21.15 17.52 23.46
CA ARG A 118 22.54 17.07 23.25
C ARG A 118 23.23 16.73 24.57
N ARG A 119 23.02 17.54 25.61
CA ARG A 119 23.55 17.29 26.96
C ARG A 119 22.99 15.98 27.52
N GLN A 120 21.71 15.72 27.35
CA GLN A 120 21.06 14.49 27.80
C GLN A 120 21.55 13.27 27.01
N ALA A 121 21.64 13.36 25.69
CA ALA A 121 22.20 12.31 24.84
C ALA A 121 23.64 11.95 25.26
N LYS A 122 24.47 12.97 25.50
CA LYS A 122 25.86 12.80 25.95
C LYS A 122 25.96 12.16 27.33
N ALA A 123 25.05 12.49 28.25
CA ALA A 123 25.00 11.86 29.57
C ALA A 123 24.73 10.34 29.47
N ASP A 124 24.01 9.91 28.43
CA ASP A 124 23.74 8.50 28.13
C ASP A 124 24.78 7.89 27.15
N GLY A 125 25.90 8.57 26.92
CA GLY A 125 27.00 8.10 26.07
C GLY A 125 26.72 8.17 24.57
N GLN A 126 25.79 9.02 24.13
CA GLN A 126 25.52 9.28 22.71
C GLN A 126 26.07 10.64 22.30
N ASP A 127 26.94 10.65 21.30
CA ASP A 127 27.47 11.88 20.71
C ASP A 127 26.58 12.41 19.57
N GLU A 128 25.73 11.54 19.00
CA GLU A 128 24.85 11.86 17.88
C GLU A 128 23.37 11.84 18.30
N MET A 129 22.59 12.73 17.69
CA MET A 129 21.14 12.77 17.84
C MET A 129 20.47 12.60 16.49
N PHE A 130 19.26 12.06 16.50
CA PHE A 130 18.51 11.71 15.31
C PHE A 130 17.05 12.12 15.42
N SER A 131 16.46 12.49 14.28
CA SER A 131 15.02 12.49 14.07
C SER A 131 14.61 11.16 13.46
N GLN A 132 13.61 10.48 14.04
CA GLN A 132 13.01 9.31 13.42
C GLN A 132 12.02 9.75 12.33
N VAL A 133 12.16 9.16 11.14
CA VAL A 133 11.23 9.33 10.02
C VAL A 133 10.70 7.96 9.64
N ASP A 134 9.39 7.82 9.67
CA ASP A 134 8.69 6.58 9.38
C ASP A 134 8.06 6.69 7.99
N VAL A 135 8.40 5.79 7.08
CA VAL A 135 7.84 5.76 5.72
C VAL A 135 6.97 4.53 5.56
N HIS A 136 5.67 4.76 5.42
CA HIS A 136 4.66 3.73 5.21
C HIS A 136 4.42 3.52 3.72
N ILE A 137 4.61 2.27 3.26
CA ILE A 137 4.30 1.84 1.90
C ILE A 137 3.07 0.91 1.94
N PRO A 138 1.96 1.26 1.26
CA PRO A 138 0.76 0.45 1.14
C PRO A 138 1.00 -0.91 0.46
N HIS A 139 0.04 -1.84 0.61
CA HIS A 139 0.19 -3.20 0.09
C HIS A 139 0.19 -3.28 -1.45
N PRO A 140 1.24 -3.84 -2.10
CA PRO A 140 1.37 -3.79 -3.56
C PRO A 140 0.42 -4.58 -4.49
N PRO A 141 -0.47 -5.53 -4.11
CA PRO A 141 -1.50 -5.97 -5.05
C PRO A 141 -2.69 -4.99 -5.09
N HIS A 142 -2.81 -4.09 -4.09
CA HIS A 142 -3.92 -3.14 -3.96
C HIS A 142 -3.38 -1.76 -3.60
N PRO A 143 -2.72 -1.07 -4.55
CA PRO A 143 -2.30 0.31 -4.32
C PRO A 143 -3.52 1.14 -3.89
N PRO A 144 -3.40 1.98 -2.86
CA PRO A 144 -4.48 2.88 -2.49
C PRO A 144 -4.79 3.80 -3.66
N PHE A 145 -6.08 4.03 -3.84
CA PHE A 145 -6.57 5.01 -4.76
C PHE A 145 -6.84 6.30 -3.98
N ASP A 146 -6.14 7.37 -4.35
CA ASP A 146 -6.19 8.63 -3.64
C ASP A 146 -7.51 9.37 -3.91
N LEU A 147 -8.27 9.62 -2.84
CA LEU A 147 -9.58 10.24 -2.93
C LEU A 147 -9.53 11.74 -2.68
N CYS A 148 -8.89 12.14 -1.58
CA CYS A 148 -8.80 13.51 -1.10
C CYS A 148 -7.73 13.60 -0.01
N ASP A 149 -6.98 14.70 0.04
CA ASP A 149 -6.02 15.03 1.07
C ASP A 149 -6.47 16.22 1.95
N ASP A 150 -7.57 16.90 1.61
CA ASP A 150 -8.13 18.01 2.40
C ASP A 150 -8.86 17.50 3.66
N MET A 151 -8.37 17.88 4.83
CA MET A 151 -8.93 17.44 6.11
C MET A 151 -10.39 17.86 6.29
N GLY A 152 -10.76 19.06 5.83
CA GLY A 152 -12.11 19.60 5.98
C GLY A 152 -13.13 18.79 5.19
N GLU A 153 -12.82 18.51 3.92
CA GLU A 153 -13.66 17.66 3.06
C GLU A 153 -13.75 16.23 3.59
N ILE A 154 -12.63 15.66 4.04
CA ILE A 154 -12.59 14.31 4.62
C ILE A 154 -13.47 14.26 5.88
N MET A 155 -13.31 15.22 6.81
CA MET A 155 -14.11 15.29 8.03
C MET A 155 -15.60 15.44 7.74
N GLN A 156 -15.95 16.33 6.80
CA GLN A 156 -17.33 16.52 6.37
C GLN A 156 -17.93 15.22 5.80
N TYR A 157 -17.17 14.50 4.96
CA TYR A 157 -17.60 13.24 4.37
C TYR A 157 -17.88 12.17 5.44
N ILE A 158 -16.95 11.99 6.39
CA ILE A 158 -17.09 10.99 7.46
C ILE A 158 -18.00 11.46 8.60
N GLY A 159 -18.61 12.64 8.48
CA GLY A 159 -19.56 13.19 9.45
C GLY A 159 -18.92 13.66 10.76
N LEU A 160 -17.63 14.00 10.77
CA LEU A 160 -16.93 14.54 11.93
C LEU A 160 -16.87 16.06 11.88
N SER A 161 -17.02 16.68 13.07
CA SER A 161 -16.97 18.14 13.21
C SER A 161 -15.53 18.63 13.26
N MET A 162 -15.12 19.40 12.24
CA MET A 162 -13.81 20.07 12.18
C MET A 162 -13.65 21.10 13.31
N SER A 163 -14.68 21.91 13.56
CA SER A 163 -14.65 22.90 14.66
C SER A 163 -14.47 22.27 16.03
N ARG A 164 -15.03 21.06 16.26
CA ARG A 164 -14.80 20.31 17.49
C ARG A 164 -13.36 19.82 17.60
N TRP A 165 -12.76 19.38 16.50
CA TRP A 165 -11.36 18.94 16.46
C TRP A 165 -10.40 20.10 16.71
N GLU A 166 -10.62 21.26 16.08
CA GLU A 166 -9.81 22.47 16.28
C GLU A 166 -9.87 23.01 17.72
N ALA A 167 -11.03 22.87 18.38
CA ALA A 167 -11.18 23.23 19.79
C ALA A 167 -10.39 22.31 20.75
N GLY A 168 -9.91 21.17 20.26
CA GLY A 168 -9.20 20.17 21.05
C GLY A 168 -10.08 19.40 22.04
N PHE A 169 -9.45 18.46 22.73
CA PHE A 169 -10.11 17.55 23.68
C PHE A 169 -9.42 17.57 25.04
N GLN A 170 -10.18 17.68 26.12
CA GLN A 170 -9.61 17.67 27.47
C GLN A 170 -9.45 16.26 28.04
N THR A 171 -10.28 15.33 27.55
CA THR A 171 -10.30 13.95 28.02
C THR A 171 -10.34 12.96 26.86
N LYS A 172 -9.81 11.75 27.09
CA LYS A 172 -9.92 10.64 26.13
C LYS A 172 -11.37 10.31 25.80
N ARG A 173 -12.26 10.45 26.78
CA ARG A 173 -13.69 10.19 26.61
C ARG A 173 -14.31 11.13 25.57
N GLU A 174 -13.95 12.42 25.57
CA GLU A 174 -14.43 13.34 24.56
C GLU A 174 -13.98 12.94 23.14
N ILE A 175 -12.77 12.40 22.99
CA ILE A 175 -12.29 11.86 21.71
C ILE A 175 -13.15 10.67 21.29
N PHE A 176 -13.46 9.77 22.23
CA PHE A 176 -14.26 8.56 21.95
C PHE A 176 -15.68 8.93 21.51
N GLU A 177 -16.32 9.84 22.24
CA GLU A 177 -17.64 10.36 21.92
C GLU A 177 -17.64 11.06 20.55
N TRP A 178 -16.63 11.88 20.25
CA TRP A 178 -16.51 12.56 18.95
C TRP A 178 -16.30 11.57 17.79
N VAL A 179 -15.36 10.62 17.89
CA VAL A 179 -15.14 9.62 16.83
C VAL A 179 -16.40 8.77 16.59
N ALA A 180 -17.15 8.46 17.65
CA ALA A 180 -18.41 7.72 17.54
C ALA A 180 -19.54 8.50 16.83
N THR A 181 -19.42 9.82 16.65
CA THR A 181 -20.36 10.61 15.84
C THR A 181 -20.19 10.41 14.33
N SER A 182 -19.09 9.78 13.89
CA SER A 182 -18.84 9.54 12.47
C SER A 182 -19.98 8.76 11.82
N SER A 183 -20.34 9.15 10.60
CA SER A 183 -21.32 8.44 9.77
C SER A 183 -20.90 7.01 9.43
N LEU A 184 -19.59 6.72 9.52
CA LEU A 184 -18.97 5.42 9.23
C LEU A 184 -18.70 4.59 10.51
N PHE A 185 -19.02 5.13 11.69
CA PHE A 185 -18.82 4.40 12.93
C PHE A 185 -19.83 3.26 13.06
N ASP A 186 -19.31 2.04 13.18
CA ASP A 186 -20.08 0.82 13.43
C ASP A 186 -19.53 0.16 14.71
N PRO A 187 -20.26 0.24 15.84
CA PRO A 187 -19.78 -0.30 17.11
C PRO A 187 -19.63 -1.83 17.06
N ALA A 188 -20.32 -2.53 16.16
CA ALA A 188 -20.20 -3.98 16.01
C ALA A 188 -18.84 -4.42 15.43
N ARG A 189 -18.05 -3.50 14.86
CA ARG A 189 -16.68 -3.77 14.38
C ARG A 189 -15.66 -3.79 15.51
N PHE A 190 -15.97 -3.23 16.67
CA PHE A 190 -15.05 -3.08 17.81
C PHE A 190 -15.28 -4.16 18.86
N LYS A 191 -15.15 -5.44 18.46
CA LYS A 191 -15.32 -6.59 19.36
C LYS A 191 -14.01 -6.99 20.04
N THR A 192 -14.07 -7.34 21.32
CA THR A 192 -12.93 -7.84 22.10
C THR A 192 -12.83 -9.37 22.12
N GLU A 193 -13.91 -10.07 21.76
CA GLU A 193 -14.08 -11.52 21.95
C GLU A 193 -14.80 -12.14 20.74
N GLY A 194 -14.39 -13.35 20.34
CA GLY A 194 -15.00 -14.11 19.23
C GLY A 194 -13.97 -14.78 18.31
N GLN A 195 -14.44 -15.69 17.45
CA GLN A 195 -13.60 -16.47 16.54
C GLN A 195 -12.96 -15.55 15.48
N GLY A 196 -11.63 -15.61 15.33
CA GLY A 196 -10.88 -14.79 14.35
C GLY A 196 -10.51 -13.37 14.81
N ILE A 197 -10.91 -12.94 16.02
CA ILE A 197 -10.55 -11.62 16.57
C ILE A 197 -9.13 -11.67 17.14
N LYS A 198 -8.25 -10.84 16.60
CA LYS A 198 -6.91 -10.62 17.18
C LYS A 198 -7.07 -9.78 18.45
N LYS A 199 -6.50 -10.26 19.56
CA LYS A 199 -6.46 -9.48 20.82
C LYS A 199 -5.87 -8.10 20.55
N VAL A 200 -6.52 -7.07 21.09
CA VAL A 200 -5.95 -5.72 21.08
C VAL A 200 -4.60 -5.76 21.78
N LYS A 201 -3.57 -5.24 21.12
CA LYS A 201 -2.23 -5.20 21.68
C LYS A 201 -2.21 -4.32 22.93
N PRO A 202 -1.72 -4.81 24.09
CA PRO A 202 -1.68 -4.05 25.33
C PRO A 202 -0.91 -2.73 25.23
N GLU A 203 0.07 -2.66 24.31
CA GLU A 203 0.87 -1.45 24.08
C GLU A 203 0.03 -0.28 23.52
N ARG A 204 -1.09 -0.55 22.83
CA ARG A 204 -1.96 0.47 22.24
C ARG A 204 -3.06 0.91 23.20
N LYS A 205 -2.65 1.50 24.34
CA LYS A 205 -3.53 1.86 25.46
C LYS A 205 -4.77 2.67 25.06
N MET A 206 -4.64 3.64 24.15
CA MET A 206 -5.78 4.49 23.72
C MET A 206 -6.82 3.69 22.93
N TYR A 207 -6.38 2.86 21.98
CA TYR A 207 -7.30 2.03 21.19
C TYR A 207 -7.97 0.95 22.04
N ALA A 208 -7.23 0.32 22.96
CA ALA A 208 -7.82 -0.64 23.91
C ALA A 208 -8.92 0.01 24.76
N GLN A 209 -8.67 1.20 25.31
CA GLN A 209 -9.64 1.97 26.09
C GLN A 209 -10.87 2.38 25.27
N PHE A 210 -10.70 2.72 24.00
CA PHE A 210 -11.83 3.03 23.10
C PHE A 210 -12.72 1.79 22.89
N VAL A 211 -12.12 0.65 22.59
CA VAL A 211 -12.87 -0.61 22.38
C VAL A 211 -13.63 -1.02 23.64
N GLU A 212 -13.03 -0.87 24.82
CA GLU A 212 -13.71 -1.10 26.10
C GLU A 212 -14.89 -0.13 26.28
N TRP A 213 -14.70 1.16 26.02
CA TRP A 213 -15.78 2.16 26.07
C TRP A 213 -16.93 1.82 25.12
N VAL A 214 -16.66 1.38 23.89
CA VAL A 214 -17.71 0.95 22.94
C VAL A 214 -18.51 -0.24 23.50
N LYS A 215 -17.83 -1.22 24.10
CA LYS A 215 -18.47 -2.38 24.73
C LYS A 215 -19.41 -1.96 25.86
N GLU A 216 -19.01 -0.98 26.68
CA GLU A 216 -19.87 -0.43 27.74
C GLU A 216 -21.11 0.26 27.17
N GLN A 217 -20.97 1.08 26.11
CA GLN A 217 -22.12 1.75 25.49
C GLN A 217 -23.16 0.75 24.96
N GLN A 218 -22.71 -0.32 24.29
CA GLN A 218 -23.60 -1.37 23.76
C GLN A 218 -24.35 -2.14 24.87
N GLN A 219 -23.79 -2.23 26.08
CA GLN A 219 -24.44 -2.88 27.22
C GLN A 219 -25.51 -1.99 27.86
N HIS A 220 -25.38 -0.66 27.76
CA HIS A 220 -26.36 0.29 28.28
C HIS A 220 -27.55 0.52 27.35
N GLU A 221 -27.41 0.26 26.04
CA GLU A 221 -28.48 0.33 25.04
C GLU A 221 -29.29 -0.99 24.96
N THR A 222 -29.83 -1.46 26.08
CA THR A 222 -30.79 -2.59 26.05
C THR A 222 -32.16 -2.13 25.56
N GLY A 223 -32.47 -2.34 24.28
CA GLY A 223 -33.85 -2.32 23.78
C GLY A 223 -34.16 -1.45 22.55
N GLY A 224 -33.17 -0.84 21.92
CA GLY A 224 -33.35 -0.13 20.65
C GLY A 224 -33.05 -1.03 19.46
N ASP A 225 -34.01 -1.14 18.54
CA ASP A 225 -33.82 -1.71 17.20
C ASP A 225 -32.47 -1.25 16.63
N ALA A 226 -31.67 -2.18 16.12
CA ALA A 226 -30.39 -1.90 15.45
C ALA A 226 -30.67 -1.25 14.09
N GLY A 227 -31.27 -0.07 14.14
CA GLY A 227 -31.79 0.69 13.01
C GLY A 227 -30.65 1.34 12.25
N THR A 228 -30.14 0.59 11.28
CA THR A 228 -29.45 1.04 10.06
C THR A 228 -28.25 1.97 10.21
N ARG A 229 -27.06 1.46 9.89
CA ARG A 229 -26.16 2.13 8.92
C ARG A 229 -25.15 1.16 8.29
N GLY A 230 -25.70 0.11 7.67
CA GLY A 230 -24.97 -0.83 6.83
C GLY A 230 -25.20 -0.50 5.36
N MET A 231 -24.52 0.51 4.83
CA MET A 231 -24.27 0.50 3.39
C MET A 231 -23.36 -0.70 3.11
N GLU A 232 -23.67 -1.48 2.08
CA GLU A 232 -22.73 -2.50 1.64
C GLU A 232 -21.41 -1.82 1.24
N LYS A 233 -20.29 -2.53 1.41
CA LYS A 233 -18.95 -1.98 1.14
C LYS A 233 -18.86 -1.36 -0.27
N GLU A 234 -19.53 -1.98 -1.23
CA GLU A 234 -19.56 -1.48 -2.62
C GLU A 234 -20.31 -0.15 -2.75
N GLU A 235 -21.46 0.00 -2.07
CA GLU A 235 -22.21 1.26 -2.06
C GLU A 235 -21.40 2.38 -1.42
N GLN A 236 -20.65 2.09 -0.35
CA GLN A 236 -19.75 3.05 0.29
C GLN A 236 -18.63 3.51 -0.66
N ILE A 237 -18.05 2.58 -1.43
CA ILE A 237 -17.05 2.89 -2.44
C ILE A 237 -17.65 3.80 -3.51
N GLN A 238 -18.79 3.43 -4.09
CA GLN A 238 -19.43 4.23 -5.14
C GLN A 238 -19.86 5.62 -4.63
N HIS A 239 -20.31 5.71 -3.37
CA HIS A 239 -20.64 6.98 -2.74
C HIS A 239 -19.39 7.86 -2.56
N ALA A 240 -18.29 7.30 -2.04
CA ALA A 240 -17.02 8.03 -1.89
C ALA A 240 -16.49 8.55 -3.23
N LEU A 241 -16.46 7.68 -4.25
CA LEU A 241 -16.02 8.03 -5.60
C LEU A 241 -16.82 9.18 -6.20
N LYS A 242 -18.13 9.22 -5.96
CA LYS A 242 -18.99 10.30 -6.42
C LYS A 242 -18.78 11.57 -5.61
N TYR A 243 -18.70 11.46 -4.28
CA TYR A 243 -18.52 12.60 -3.38
C TYR A 243 -17.23 13.36 -3.69
N PHE A 244 -16.11 12.64 -3.87
CA PHE A 244 -14.81 13.22 -4.16
C PHE A 244 -14.55 13.47 -5.66
N GLY A 245 -15.54 13.23 -6.54
CA GLY A 245 -15.39 13.46 -7.98
C GLY A 245 -14.39 12.53 -8.67
N LYS A 246 -14.14 11.35 -8.12
CA LYS A 246 -13.13 10.38 -8.56
C LYS A 246 -13.68 9.19 -9.36
N LYS A 247 -14.98 9.17 -9.64
CA LYS A 247 -15.65 8.05 -10.31
C LYS A 247 -15.11 7.78 -11.72
N GLU A 248 -14.88 8.81 -12.52
CA GLU A 248 -14.38 8.63 -13.90
C GLU A 248 -12.96 8.05 -13.94
N GLU A 249 -12.08 8.54 -13.06
CA GLU A 249 -10.71 8.04 -12.90
C GLU A 249 -10.72 6.57 -12.46
N TRP A 250 -11.57 6.23 -11.48
CA TRP A 250 -11.77 4.85 -11.04
C TRP A 250 -12.28 3.94 -12.15
N ASP A 251 -13.25 4.40 -12.95
CA ASP A 251 -13.82 3.61 -14.05
C ASP A 251 -12.79 3.31 -15.15
N VAL A 252 -11.78 4.16 -15.33
CA VAL A 252 -10.63 3.86 -16.21
C VAL A 252 -9.80 2.73 -15.62
N ILE A 253 -9.42 2.82 -14.35
CA ILE A 253 -8.60 1.81 -13.66
C ILE A 253 -9.31 0.46 -13.62
N GLU A 254 -10.59 0.45 -13.26
CA GLU A 254 -11.41 -0.77 -13.18
C GLU A 254 -11.54 -1.45 -14.55
N ARG A 255 -11.71 -0.66 -15.63
CA ARG A 255 -11.70 -1.18 -17.00
C ARG A 255 -10.36 -1.81 -17.35
N GLU A 256 -9.24 -1.15 -17.08
CA GLU A 256 -7.91 -1.70 -17.38
C GLU A 256 -7.65 -3.02 -16.62
N VAL A 257 -8.06 -3.10 -15.35
CA VAL A 257 -7.93 -4.32 -14.55
C VAL A 257 -8.79 -5.44 -15.14
N THR A 258 -10.03 -5.13 -15.49
CA THR A 258 -10.98 -6.08 -16.10
C THR A 258 -10.47 -6.56 -17.46
N ASP A 259 -9.96 -5.65 -18.28
CA ASP A 259 -9.40 -5.94 -19.59
C ASP A 259 -8.16 -6.83 -19.49
N LYS A 260 -7.23 -6.54 -18.57
CA LYS A 260 -6.06 -7.40 -18.29
C LYS A 260 -6.48 -8.80 -17.81
N ALA A 261 -7.49 -8.88 -16.92
CA ALA A 261 -8.01 -10.16 -16.45
C ALA A 261 -8.61 -10.98 -17.61
N ARG A 262 -9.43 -10.34 -18.45
CA ARG A 262 -10.03 -10.96 -19.65
C ARG A 262 -8.99 -11.39 -20.68
N LEU A 263 -7.97 -10.57 -20.94
CA LEU A 263 -6.85 -10.95 -21.81
C LEU A 263 -6.13 -12.18 -21.27
N LYS A 264 -5.85 -12.22 -19.96
CA LYS A 264 -5.18 -13.36 -19.33
C LYS A 264 -6.03 -14.64 -19.38
N GLU A 265 -7.35 -14.52 -19.23
CA GLU A 265 -8.28 -15.64 -19.29
C GLU A 265 -8.49 -16.16 -20.72
N GLY A 266 -8.75 -15.25 -21.67
CA GLY A 266 -9.10 -15.57 -23.06
C GLY A 266 -7.91 -15.72 -24.01
N PHE A 267 -6.74 -15.16 -23.69
CA PHE A 267 -5.55 -15.19 -24.55
C PHE A 267 -4.26 -15.38 -23.73
N SER A 268 -4.03 -16.62 -23.30
CA SER A 268 -2.80 -17.02 -22.59
C SER A 268 -1.96 -17.97 -23.43
N GLY A 269 -0.65 -18.02 -23.14
CA GLY A 269 0.26 -18.97 -23.80
C GLY A 269 -0.17 -20.43 -23.64
N THR A 270 -0.85 -20.78 -22.54
CA THR A 270 -1.41 -22.12 -22.33
C THR A 270 -2.52 -22.42 -23.34
N LYS A 271 -3.50 -21.52 -23.51
CA LYS A 271 -4.60 -21.70 -24.47
C LYS A 271 -4.09 -21.70 -25.92
N VAL A 272 -3.22 -20.75 -26.25
CA VAL A 272 -2.65 -20.66 -27.61
C VAL A 272 -1.87 -21.93 -27.94
N ARG A 273 -1.10 -22.47 -27.00
CA ARG A 273 -0.38 -23.75 -27.18
C ARG A 273 -1.35 -24.91 -27.43
N GLU A 274 -2.41 -25.00 -26.64
CA GLU A 274 -3.45 -26.04 -26.78
C GLU A 274 -4.13 -25.96 -28.15
N TRP A 275 -4.61 -24.78 -28.54
CA TRP A 275 -5.29 -24.56 -29.82
C TRP A 275 -4.38 -24.81 -31.02
N ALA A 276 -3.13 -24.34 -30.96
CA ALA A 276 -2.14 -24.57 -32.00
C ALA A 276 -1.55 -25.99 -31.97
N ARG A 277 -1.87 -26.81 -30.95
CA ARG A 277 -1.34 -28.16 -30.71
C ARG A 277 0.19 -28.20 -30.70
N LEU A 278 0.82 -27.23 -30.03
CA LEU A 278 2.27 -27.13 -29.96
C LEU A 278 2.84 -27.91 -28.76
N PRO A 279 3.94 -28.65 -28.93
CA PRO A 279 4.69 -29.23 -27.83
C PRO A 279 5.37 -28.13 -26.99
N VAL A 280 5.70 -28.45 -25.73
CA VAL A 280 6.24 -27.48 -24.76
C VAL A 280 7.59 -26.92 -25.21
N GLU A 281 8.37 -27.70 -25.96
CA GLU A 281 9.69 -27.37 -26.47
C GLU A 281 9.64 -26.29 -27.56
N GLN A 282 8.51 -26.13 -28.26
CA GLN A 282 8.31 -25.13 -29.32
C GLN A 282 7.87 -23.76 -28.76
N TRP A 283 8.50 -23.31 -27.67
CA TRP A 283 8.14 -22.03 -27.03
C TRP A 283 8.41 -20.81 -27.93
N LYS A 284 9.38 -20.89 -28.85
CA LYS A 284 9.65 -19.82 -29.83
C LYS A 284 8.51 -19.67 -30.83
N ASP A 285 7.98 -20.79 -31.33
CA ASP A 285 6.85 -20.79 -32.27
C ASP A 285 5.57 -20.28 -31.58
N LEU A 286 5.34 -20.70 -30.34
CA LEU A 286 4.27 -20.15 -29.50
C LEU A 286 4.38 -18.62 -29.39
N LYS A 287 5.58 -18.09 -29.08
CA LYS A 287 5.80 -16.65 -28.99
C LYS A 287 5.52 -15.96 -30.34
N ASN A 288 6.02 -16.51 -31.44
CA ASN A 288 5.81 -15.94 -32.77
C ASN A 288 4.33 -15.91 -33.15
N ILE A 289 3.57 -16.97 -32.86
CA ILE A 289 2.11 -17.00 -33.07
C ILE A 289 1.42 -15.93 -32.23
N MET A 290 1.76 -15.82 -30.94
CA MET A 290 1.15 -14.81 -30.07
C MET A 290 1.45 -13.37 -30.54
N ASP A 291 2.68 -13.12 -30.98
CA ASP A 291 3.09 -11.82 -31.50
C ASP A 291 2.43 -11.50 -32.85
N GLU A 292 2.28 -12.49 -33.72
CA GLU A 292 1.57 -12.35 -34.99
C GLU A 292 0.08 -12.07 -34.79
N VAL A 293 -0.58 -12.77 -33.85
CA VAL A 293 -1.98 -12.48 -33.48
C VAL A 293 -2.12 -11.05 -32.96
N ARG A 294 -1.22 -10.61 -32.06
CA ARG A 294 -1.22 -9.21 -31.60
C ARG A 294 -1.03 -8.25 -32.76
N ALA A 295 -0.10 -8.53 -33.68
CA ALA A 295 0.16 -7.65 -34.82
C ALA A 295 -1.03 -7.57 -35.78
N SER A 296 -1.72 -8.68 -36.06
CA SER A 296 -2.80 -8.73 -37.04
C SER A 296 -4.08 -8.03 -36.59
N VAL A 297 -4.32 -7.94 -35.28
CA VAL A 297 -5.55 -7.35 -34.73
C VAL A 297 -5.35 -5.94 -34.15
N GLY A 298 -4.13 -5.40 -34.17
CA GLY A 298 -3.83 -4.06 -33.65
C GLY A 298 -3.51 -4.03 -32.14
N GLY A 299 -2.89 -5.10 -31.63
CA GLY A 299 -2.44 -5.24 -30.25
C GLY A 299 -3.52 -5.79 -29.31
N GLU A 300 -3.30 -5.61 -28.01
CA GLU A 300 -4.24 -6.01 -26.96
C GLU A 300 -5.67 -5.44 -27.13
N PRO A 301 -5.87 -4.17 -27.59
CA PRO A 301 -7.21 -3.66 -27.85
C PRO A 301 -8.00 -4.46 -28.90
N GLY A 302 -7.31 -4.96 -29.93
CA GLY A 302 -7.93 -5.80 -30.95
C GLY A 302 -8.32 -7.18 -30.45
N ILE A 303 -7.49 -7.77 -29.60
CA ILE A 303 -7.78 -9.05 -28.95
C ILE A 303 -9.02 -8.91 -28.05
N LEU A 304 -9.08 -7.86 -27.24
CA LEU A 304 -10.25 -7.56 -26.41
C LEU A 304 -11.52 -7.37 -27.23
N LYS A 305 -11.42 -6.68 -28.38
CA LYS A 305 -12.56 -6.52 -29.29
C LYS A 305 -13.08 -7.86 -29.79
N ILE A 306 -12.20 -8.76 -30.23
CA ILE A 306 -12.60 -10.10 -30.70
C ILE A 306 -13.17 -10.93 -29.55
N LEU A 307 -12.57 -10.90 -28.37
CA LEU A 307 -13.12 -11.58 -27.19
C LEU A 307 -14.53 -11.08 -26.84
N ASN A 308 -14.79 -9.78 -26.96
CA ASN A 308 -16.11 -9.20 -26.70
C ASN A 308 -17.16 -9.55 -27.76
N GLU A 309 -16.77 -9.58 -29.03
CA GLU A 309 -17.71 -9.78 -30.15
C GLU A 309 -17.91 -11.27 -30.50
N GLN A 310 -16.88 -12.10 -30.34
CA GLN A 310 -16.80 -13.46 -30.87
C GLN A 310 -16.38 -14.50 -29.82
N GLY A 311 -16.02 -14.07 -28.60
CA GLY A 311 -15.55 -14.96 -27.55
C GLY A 311 -14.19 -15.61 -27.86
N GLU A 312 -13.89 -16.70 -27.16
CA GLU A 312 -12.61 -17.41 -27.30
C GLU A 312 -12.43 -18.10 -28.65
N GLU A 313 -13.53 -18.55 -29.28
CA GLU A 313 -13.46 -19.20 -30.60
C GLU A 313 -12.94 -18.23 -31.68
N GLY A 314 -13.34 -16.95 -31.63
CA GLY A 314 -12.79 -15.93 -32.54
C GLY A 314 -11.27 -15.74 -32.38
N ILE A 315 -10.75 -15.79 -31.14
CA ILE A 315 -9.30 -15.72 -30.89
C ILE A 315 -8.60 -17.00 -31.38
N LYS A 316 -9.21 -18.16 -31.16
CA LYS A 316 -8.69 -19.44 -31.64
C LYS A 316 -8.58 -19.49 -33.16
N GLU A 317 -9.53 -18.93 -33.89
CA GLU A 317 -9.43 -18.77 -35.35
C GLU A 317 -8.22 -17.92 -35.75
N GLN A 318 -7.99 -16.78 -35.07
CA GLN A 318 -6.80 -15.95 -35.31
C GLN A 318 -5.49 -16.70 -35.01
N VAL A 319 -5.48 -17.50 -33.95
CA VAL A 319 -4.31 -18.33 -33.58
C VAL A 319 -4.02 -19.38 -34.66
N LEU A 320 -5.05 -20.07 -35.18
CA LEU A 320 -4.87 -21.06 -36.23
C LEU A 320 -4.43 -20.42 -37.55
N TRP A 321 -5.00 -19.26 -37.91
CA TRP A 321 -4.55 -18.47 -39.05
C TRP A 321 -3.09 -18.04 -38.92
N ALA A 322 -2.69 -17.53 -37.75
CA ALA A 322 -1.31 -17.10 -37.51
C ALA A 322 -0.33 -18.30 -37.58
N LYS A 323 -0.73 -19.46 -37.05
CA LYS A 323 0.03 -20.71 -37.17
C LYS A 323 0.27 -21.10 -38.63
N GLU A 324 -0.79 -21.07 -39.44
CA GLU A 324 -0.72 -21.40 -40.87
C GLU A 324 0.16 -20.41 -41.63
N LYS A 325 -0.05 -19.11 -41.41
CA LYS A 325 0.75 -18.03 -42.02
C LYS A 325 2.24 -18.16 -41.72
N LEU A 326 2.58 -18.52 -40.48
CA LEU A 326 3.97 -18.70 -40.04
C LEU A 326 4.57 -20.06 -40.47
N GLY A 327 3.77 -20.95 -41.07
CA GLY A 327 4.22 -22.27 -41.50
C GLY A 327 4.65 -23.19 -40.36
N VAL A 328 4.09 -23.00 -39.15
CA VAL A 328 4.48 -23.77 -37.97
C VAL A 328 3.90 -25.17 -38.05
N THR A 329 4.77 -26.17 -38.20
CA THR A 329 4.41 -27.59 -38.23
C THR A 329 4.55 -28.24 -36.85
N VAL A 330 3.63 -29.14 -36.53
CA VAL A 330 3.76 -29.98 -35.33
C VAL A 330 4.81 -31.03 -35.65
N VAL A 331 5.94 -31.00 -34.95
CA VAL A 331 6.90 -32.09 -35.00
C VAL A 331 6.29 -33.21 -34.16
N GLU A 332 5.55 -34.12 -34.79
CA GLU A 332 5.22 -35.39 -34.17
C GLU A 332 6.54 -36.11 -33.92
N LYS A 333 6.92 -36.26 -32.64
CA LYS A 333 7.93 -37.25 -32.30
C LYS A 333 7.31 -38.61 -32.63
N ASP A 334 7.82 -39.20 -33.70
CA ASP A 334 7.54 -40.57 -34.08
C ASP A 334 7.83 -41.46 -32.87
N VAL A 335 6.79 -42.10 -32.32
CA VAL A 335 6.86 -42.96 -31.12
C VAL A 335 7.50 -44.32 -31.47
N SER A 336 8.02 -44.48 -32.69
CA SER A 336 8.53 -45.75 -33.21
C SER A 336 9.97 -46.11 -32.80
N GLU A 337 10.71 -45.26 -32.07
CA GLU A 337 12.12 -45.53 -31.71
C GLU A 337 12.41 -45.84 -30.22
N VAL A 338 11.41 -46.18 -29.40
CA VAL A 338 11.66 -46.54 -27.97
C VAL A 338 11.60 -48.05 -27.67
N THR A 339 11.35 -48.91 -28.67
CA THR A 339 11.38 -50.38 -28.48
C THR A 339 12.57 -51.04 -29.16
N THR A 340 13.81 -50.63 -28.86
CA THR A 340 14.98 -51.46 -29.21
C THR A 340 16.22 -51.23 -28.34
N THR A 341 16.13 -51.14 -27.02
CA THR A 341 17.32 -51.26 -26.15
C THR A 341 17.00 -51.82 -24.75
N LEU A 342 16.33 -52.98 -24.66
CA LEU A 342 16.14 -53.69 -23.38
C LEU A 342 16.38 -55.21 -23.44
N GLU A 343 17.07 -55.75 -24.45
CA GLU A 343 17.36 -57.19 -24.53
C GLU A 343 18.85 -57.59 -24.55
N GLU A 344 19.80 -56.68 -24.29
CA GLU A 344 21.22 -57.06 -24.19
C GLU A 344 21.90 -56.57 -22.90
N VAL A 345 21.32 -56.88 -21.73
CA VAL A 345 22.10 -57.01 -20.49
C VAL A 345 21.53 -58.16 -19.66
N THR A 346 21.62 -59.39 -20.17
CA THR A 346 21.71 -60.57 -19.31
C THR A 346 22.53 -61.61 -20.07
N ILE A 347 23.51 -62.22 -19.38
CA ILE A 347 24.46 -63.25 -19.83
C ILE A 347 25.81 -62.72 -20.33
N ASN A 348 26.69 -62.36 -19.39
CA ASN A 348 27.82 -63.21 -18.94
C ASN A 348 28.64 -62.52 -17.85
#